data_AF-A0A0G1K4R2-F1
#
_entry.id   AF-A0A0G1K4R2-F1
#
_cell.length_a   1.000
_cell.length_b   1.000
_cell.length_c   1.000
_cell.angle_alpha   90.00
_cell.angle_beta   90.00
_cell.angle_gamma   90.00
#
_symmetry.space_group_name_H-M   'P 1'
#
loop_
_entity.id
_entity.type
_entity.pdbx_description
1 polymer ?
#
loop_
_entity_poly.entity_id
_entity_poly.type
_entity_poly.pdbx_seq_one_letter_code
_entity_poly.pdbx_strand_id
1 'polypeptide(L)'
;MIKIALNIKLDYQIYAEFRDFSVLGVDFGLQIKKNHPDINLKNYKKYIDEFYKENGAAIEISTSELSGTINQKSDLYFTAIKKYFGVDYSKENYKGYISIFDCNPRFVDDKSFQVFYEKSGLDKLRV
;
A
#
# COMPACT_ATOMS: atom_id res chain seq x y z
N MET A 1 -7.68 -15.31 -1.75
CA MET A 1 -6.24 -15.24 -1.38
C MET A 1 -5.79 -13.80 -1.60
N ILE A 2 -5.12 -13.18 -0.63
CA ILE A 2 -4.64 -11.80 -0.76
C ILE A 2 -3.25 -11.84 -1.41
N LYS A 3 -3.07 -11.14 -2.53
CA LYS A 3 -1.79 -11.04 -3.23
C LYS A 3 -1.11 -9.70 -2.93
N ILE A 4 0.16 -9.74 -2.55
CA ILE A 4 0.99 -8.53 -2.43
C ILE A 4 1.82 -8.37 -3.70
N ALA A 5 1.92 -7.14 -4.21
CA ALA A 5 2.64 -6.83 -5.44
C ALA A 5 3.18 -5.40 -5.44
N LEU A 6 4.03 -5.08 -6.42
CA LEU A 6 4.42 -3.72 -6.75
C LEU A 6 3.57 -3.17 -7.90
N ASN A 7 3.27 -1.89 -7.84
CA ASN A 7 2.65 -1.16 -8.95
C ASN A 7 3.13 0.30 -8.96
N ILE A 8 4.27 0.56 -9.59
CA ILE A 8 4.87 1.90 -9.65
C ILE A 8 3.92 2.94 -10.27
N LYS A 9 3.09 2.52 -11.24
CA LYS A 9 2.10 3.41 -11.86
C LYS A 9 1.00 3.84 -10.89
N LEU A 10 0.67 3.01 -9.89
CA LEU A 10 -0.24 3.42 -8.83
C LEU A 10 0.36 4.60 -8.07
N ASP A 11 1.65 4.55 -7.71
CA ASP A 11 2.31 5.64 -6.99
C ASP A 11 2.37 6.94 -7.81
N TYR A 12 2.35 6.87 -9.15
CA TYR A 12 2.15 8.05 -9.98
C TYR A 12 0.78 8.70 -9.77
N GLN A 13 -0.26 7.88 -9.69
CA GLN A 13 -1.63 8.34 -9.46
C GLN A 13 -1.77 8.88 -8.04
N ILE A 14 -1.28 8.14 -7.06
CA ILE A 14 -1.32 8.54 -5.64
C ILE A 14 -0.61 9.86 -5.42
N TYR A 15 0.58 10.04 -5.98
CA TYR A 15 1.25 11.32 -5.87
C TYR A 15 0.43 12.46 -6.45
N ALA A 16 -0.11 12.28 -7.66
CA ALA A 16 -0.87 13.33 -8.34
C ALA A 16 -2.16 13.69 -7.57
N GLU A 17 -2.82 12.71 -6.96
CA GLU A 17 -4.07 12.89 -6.22
C GLU A 17 -3.85 13.39 -4.79
N PHE A 18 -2.81 12.90 -4.09
CA PHE A 18 -2.66 13.11 -2.65
C PHE A 18 -1.67 14.23 -2.28
N ARG A 19 -0.84 14.73 -3.20
CA ARG A 19 0.17 15.75 -2.91
C ARG A 19 -0.37 17.04 -2.29
N ASP A 20 -1.60 17.41 -2.63
CA ASP A 20 -2.26 18.60 -2.13
C ASP A 20 -3.61 18.25 -1.47
N PHE A 21 -3.79 16.97 -1.10
CA PHE A 21 -5.00 16.47 -0.47
C PHE A 21 -4.86 16.44 1.06
N SER A 22 -5.88 16.95 1.74
CA SER A 22 -6.04 16.86 3.18
C SER A 22 -7.50 16.60 3.54
N VAL A 23 -7.73 15.82 4.59
CA VAL A 23 -9.07 15.44 5.04
C VAL A 23 -9.06 15.09 6.52
N LEU A 24 -10.08 15.50 7.27
CA LEU A 24 -10.28 15.15 8.69
C LEU A 24 -9.03 15.35 9.58
N GLY A 25 -8.26 16.43 9.34
CA GLY A 25 -7.05 16.76 10.11
C GLY A 25 -5.79 16.01 9.69
N VAL A 26 -5.86 15.15 8.68
CA VAL A 26 -4.70 14.50 8.05
C VAL A 26 -4.33 15.26 6.78
N ASP A 27 -3.08 15.70 6.68
CA ASP A 27 -2.51 16.32 5.48
C ASP A 27 -1.50 15.37 4.83
N PHE A 28 -1.99 14.59 3.85
CA PHE A 28 -1.16 13.65 3.10
C PHE A 28 -0.11 14.37 2.27
N GLY A 29 -0.47 15.54 1.74
CA GLY A 29 0.42 16.38 0.95
C GLY A 29 1.65 16.83 1.72
N LEU A 30 1.44 17.31 2.95
CA LEU A 30 2.51 17.68 3.87
C LEU A 30 3.41 16.49 4.19
N GLN A 31 2.84 15.30 4.43
CA GLN A 31 3.61 14.09 4.71
C GLN A 31 4.46 13.67 3.51
N ILE A 32 3.90 13.69 2.29
CA ILE A 32 4.64 13.42 1.04
C ILE A 32 5.79 14.40 0.88
N LYS A 33 5.53 15.71 1.04
CA LYS A 33 6.55 16.77 0.90
C LYS A 33 7.64 16.66 1.97
N LYS A 34 7.30 16.17 3.17
CA LYS A 34 8.27 15.94 4.25
C LYS A 34 9.17 14.73 3.96
N ASN A 35 8.59 13.61 3.51
CA ASN A 35 9.33 12.37 3.29
C ASN A 35 10.12 12.39 1.96
N HIS A 36 9.64 13.15 0.98
CA HIS A 36 10.22 13.27 -0.35
C HIS A 36 10.38 14.75 -0.72
N PRO A 37 11.30 15.50 -0.10
CA PRO A 37 11.38 16.96 -0.28
C PRO A 37 11.63 17.42 -1.72
N ASP A 38 12.31 16.61 -2.52
CA ASP A 38 12.71 16.96 -3.89
C ASP A 38 11.65 16.63 -4.96
N ILE A 39 10.58 15.93 -4.58
CA ILE A 39 9.54 15.50 -5.51
C ILE A 39 8.58 16.66 -5.84
N ASN A 40 8.29 16.85 -7.13
CA ASN A 40 7.35 17.85 -7.64
C ASN A 40 6.61 17.40 -8.91
N LEU A 41 5.54 18.11 -9.29
CA LEU A 41 4.70 17.79 -10.46
C LEU A 41 5.47 17.68 -11.79
N LYS A 42 6.66 18.27 -11.90
CA LYS A 42 7.49 18.18 -13.11
C LYS A 42 8.38 16.93 -13.12
N ASN A 43 8.83 16.45 -11.96
CA ASN A 43 9.80 15.34 -11.86
C ASN A 43 9.26 14.06 -11.23
N TYR A 44 8.02 14.05 -10.70
CA TYR A 44 7.56 12.96 -9.81
C TYR A 44 7.67 11.57 -10.40
N LYS A 45 7.36 11.37 -11.68
CA LYS A 45 7.51 10.06 -12.33
C LYS A 45 8.95 9.57 -12.30
N LYS A 46 9.88 10.44 -12.73
CA LYS A 46 11.31 10.16 -12.73
C LYS A 46 11.82 9.91 -11.31
N TYR A 47 11.43 10.74 -10.35
CA TYR A 47 11.79 10.59 -8.94
C TYR A 47 11.34 9.24 -8.39
N ILE A 48 10.09 8.84 -8.65
CA ILE A 48 9.53 7.57 -8.19
C ILE A 48 10.27 6.39 -8.86
N ASP A 49 10.50 6.43 -10.16
CA ASP A 49 11.29 5.41 -10.87
C ASP A 49 12.70 5.24 -10.27
N GLU A 50 13.39 6.36 -10.02
CA GLU A 50 14.72 6.39 -9.40
C GLU A 50 14.68 5.84 -7.97
N PHE A 51 13.67 6.23 -7.19
CA PHE A 51 13.48 5.74 -5.83
C PHE A 51 13.34 4.22 -5.78
N TYR A 52 12.49 3.64 -6.63
CA TYR A 52 12.32 2.18 -6.70
C TYR A 52 13.59 1.47 -7.16
N LYS A 53 14.38 2.08 -8.05
CA LYS A 53 15.65 1.53 -8.50
C LYS A 53 16.71 1.54 -7.38
N GLU A 54 16.80 2.63 -6.62
CA GLU A 54 17.78 2.82 -5.55
C GLU A 54 17.42 2.00 -4.30
N ASN A 55 16.13 1.90 -3.97
CA ASN A 55 15.62 1.25 -2.77
C ASN A 55 15.03 -0.14 -3.03
N GLY A 56 15.29 -0.73 -4.22
CA GLY A 56 14.66 -1.97 -4.67
C GLY A 56 14.81 -3.13 -3.67
N ALA A 57 15.97 -3.27 -3.03
CA ALA A 57 16.20 -4.31 -2.02
C ALA A 57 15.30 -4.14 -0.78
N ALA A 58 15.16 -2.90 -0.26
CA ALA A 58 14.30 -2.63 0.90
C ALA A 58 12.82 -2.87 0.57
N ILE A 59 12.40 -2.50 -0.64
CA ILE A 59 11.04 -2.70 -1.13
C ILE A 59 10.75 -4.20 -1.33
N GLU A 60 11.70 -4.96 -1.86
CA GLU A 60 11.58 -6.42 -2.04
C GLU A 60 11.50 -7.16 -0.70
N ILE A 61 12.31 -6.78 0.28
CA ILE A 61 12.23 -7.29 1.66
C ILE A 61 10.84 -6.99 2.22
N SER A 62 10.39 -5.74 2.13
CA SER A 62 9.08 -5.33 2.63
C SER A 62 7.92 -6.10 1.98
N THR A 63 8.01 -6.32 0.67
CA THR A 63 7.05 -7.12 -0.11
C THR A 63 7.01 -8.57 0.35
N SER A 64 8.19 -9.17 0.56
CA SER A 64 8.33 -10.57 0.95
C SER A 64 7.83 -10.82 2.37
N GLU A 65 8.19 -9.95 3.33
CA GLU A 65 7.73 -10.01 4.71
C GLU A 65 6.20 -9.93 4.81
N LEU A 66 5.60 -8.98 4.08
CA LEU A 66 4.16 -8.80 4.09
C LEU A 66 3.46 -10.00 3.45
N SER A 67 3.98 -10.49 2.32
CA SER A 67 3.47 -11.70 1.66
C SER A 67 3.49 -12.90 2.59
N GLY A 68 4.59 -13.12 3.32
CA GLY A 68 4.71 -14.19 4.31
C GLY A 68 3.68 -14.06 5.43
N THR A 69 3.53 -12.86 5.99
CA THR A 69 2.55 -12.57 7.06
C THR A 69 1.12 -12.82 6.59
N ILE A 70 0.78 -12.37 5.38
CA ILE A 70 -0.54 -12.55 4.77
C ILE A 70 -0.82 -14.03 4.50
N ASN A 71 0.14 -14.77 3.95
CA ASN A 71 -0.02 -16.20 3.68
C ASN A 71 -0.27 -17.00 4.97
N GLN A 72 0.40 -16.64 6.07
CA GLN A 72 0.21 -17.30 7.37
C GLN A 72 -1.15 -17.01 8.01
N LYS A 73 -1.74 -15.82 7.76
CA LYS A 73 -2.92 -15.33 8.49
C LYS A 73 -4.22 -15.32 7.69
N SER A 74 -4.15 -15.36 6.36
CA SER A 74 -5.33 -15.21 5.49
C SER A 74 -6.39 -16.27 5.78
N ASP A 75 -5.99 -17.54 5.91
CA ASP A 75 -6.94 -18.63 6.12
C ASP A 75 -7.65 -18.51 7.48
N LEU A 76 -6.90 -18.15 8.53
CA LEU A 76 -7.47 -17.88 9.85
C LEU A 76 -8.46 -16.73 9.81
N TYR A 77 -8.12 -15.65 9.09
CA TYR A 77 -8.99 -14.49 8.92
C TYR A 77 -10.29 -14.85 8.21
N PHE A 78 -10.21 -15.46 7.02
CA PHE A 78 -11.42 -15.80 6.24
C PHE A 78 -12.26 -16.88 6.93
N THR A 79 -11.64 -17.84 7.63
CA THR A 79 -12.37 -18.81 8.45
C THR A 79 -13.14 -18.13 9.57
N ALA A 80 -12.53 -17.16 10.26
CA ALA A 80 -13.20 -16.39 11.30
C ALA A 80 -14.36 -15.57 10.73
N ILE A 81 -14.18 -14.89 9.59
CA ILE A 81 -15.25 -14.13 8.95
C ILE A 81 -16.43 -15.05 8.59
N LYS A 82 -16.16 -16.20 7.97
CA LYS A 82 -17.20 -17.17 7.63
C LYS A 82 -17.94 -17.69 8.86
N LYS A 83 -17.22 -17.96 9.95
CA LYS A 83 -17.79 -18.44 11.21
C LYS A 83 -18.75 -17.42 11.84
N TYR A 84 -18.36 -16.15 11.91
CA TYR A 84 -19.13 -15.13 12.64
C TYR A 84 -20.17 -14.41 11.80
N PHE A 85 -19.94 -14.27 10.49
CA PHE A 85 -20.82 -13.51 9.60
C PHE A 85 -21.53 -14.38 8.56
N GLY A 86 -21.22 -15.69 8.48
CA GLY A 86 -21.84 -16.61 7.52
C GLY A 86 -21.45 -16.39 6.06
N VAL A 87 -20.52 -15.47 5.78
CA VAL A 87 -20.07 -15.10 4.43
C VAL A 87 -18.63 -15.54 4.19
N ASP A 88 -18.36 -16.09 3.00
CA ASP A 88 -17.04 -16.60 2.63
C ASP A 88 -16.40 -15.71 1.55
N TYR A 89 -15.43 -14.89 1.97
CA TYR A 89 -14.66 -14.03 1.06
C TYR A 89 -13.29 -14.63 0.69
N SER A 90 -13.00 -15.88 1.05
CA SER A 90 -11.68 -16.50 0.81
C SER A 90 -11.31 -16.60 -0.68
N LYS A 91 -12.32 -16.71 -1.53
CA LYS A 91 -12.19 -16.84 -3.00
C LYS A 91 -12.04 -15.51 -3.73
N GLU A 92 -12.13 -14.39 -3.03
CA GLU A 92 -11.99 -13.07 -3.61
C GLU A 92 -10.52 -12.75 -3.95
N ASN A 93 -10.34 -11.88 -4.95
CA ASN A 93 -9.04 -11.53 -5.51
C ASN A 93 -8.52 -10.20 -4.95
N TYR A 94 -8.24 -10.17 -3.65
CA TYR A 94 -7.69 -8.99 -2.98
C TYR A 94 -6.23 -8.74 -3.38
N LYS A 95 -5.88 -7.47 -3.60
CA LYS A 95 -4.51 -7.07 -3.95
C LYS A 95 -3.99 -5.94 -3.06
N GLY A 96 -2.86 -6.17 -2.41
CA GLY A 96 -2.11 -5.15 -1.68
C GLY A 96 -0.93 -4.65 -2.52
N TYR A 97 -0.82 -3.34 -2.71
CA TYR A 97 0.28 -2.71 -3.44
C TYR A 97 1.23 -2.01 -2.50
N ILE A 98 2.51 -2.41 -2.50
CA ILE A 98 3.55 -1.72 -1.73
C ILE A 98 3.85 -0.38 -2.40
N SER A 99 3.85 0.68 -1.60
CA SER A 99 3.98 2.08 -2.01
C SER A 99 5.03 2.81 -1.22
N ILE A 100 5.65 3.81 -1.84
CA ILE A 100 6.58 4.75 -1.20
C ILE A 100 5.86 5.90 -0.48
N PHE A 101 4.56 6.09 -0.72
CA PHE A 101 3.72 7.07 -0.04
C PHE A 101 2.83 6.40 1.01
N ASP A 102 2.74 7.01 2.19
CA ASP A 102 1.90 6.56 3.31
C ASP A 102 0.49 7.15 3.25
N CYS A 103 -0.20 6.96 2.12
CA CYS A 103 -1.57 7.46 1.94
C CYS A 103 -2.63 6.39 2.28
N ASN A 104 -2.28 5.11 2.10
CA ASN A 104 -3.11 3.92 2.35
C ASN A 104 -4.55 3.96 1.76
N PRO A 105 -4.78 4.46 0.53
CA PRO A 105 -6.11 4.39 -0.07
C PRO A 105 -6.57 2.95 -0.31
N ARG A 106 -7.89 2.79 -0.36
CA ARG A 106 -8.58 1.53 -0.61
C ARG A 106 -9.49 1.69 -1.82
N PHE A 107 -9.39 0.76 -2.75
CA PHE A 107 -10.14 0.74 -3.99
C PHE A 107 -11.17 -0.40 -3.88
N VAL A 108 -12.40 -0.03 -3.54
CA VAL A 108 -13.47 -1.00 -3.27
C VAL A 108 -13.83 -1.79 -4.53
N ASP A 109 -13.87 -1.12 -5.69
CA ASP A 109 -14.33 -1.68 -6.95
C ASP A 109 -13.47 -2.86 -7.43
N ASP A 110 -12.15 -2.77 -7.27
CA ASP A 110 -11.21 -3.80 -7.69
C ASP A 110 -10.62 -4.62 -6.51
N LYS A 111 -11.10 -4.33 -5.29
CA LYS A 111 -10.69 -4.98 -4.04
C LYS A 111 -9.19 -4.85 -3.78
N SER A 112 -8.60 -3.71 -4.18
CA SER A 112 -7.19 -3.42 -3.94
C SER A 112 -6.97 -2.34 -2.88
N PHE A 113 -5.76 -2.30 -2.33
CA PHE A 113 -5.37 -1.33 -1.31
C PHE A 113 -3.88 -1.04 -1.38
N GLN A 114 -3.49 0.15 -0.94
CA GLN A 114 -2.09 0.54 -0.80
C GLN A 114 -1.55 0.17 0.58
N VAL A 115 -0.27 -0.19 0.65
CA VAL A 115 0.48 -0.43 1.88
C VAL A 115 1.82 0.30 1.82
N PHE A 116 2.13 1.10 2.84
CA PHE A 116 3.41 1.81 2.92
C PHE A 116 4.59 0.85 3.20
N TYR A 117 5.69 0.99 2.45
CA TYR A 117 6.81 0.05 2.48
C TYR A 117 7.62 0.05 3.78
N GLU A 118 7.75 1.19 4.49
CA GLU A 118 8.55 1.28 5.73
C GLU A 118 7.81 0.89 7.00
N LYS A 119 6.48 0.72 6.96
CA LYS A 119 5.75 0.23 8.14
C LYS A 119 6.28 -1.15 8.52
N SER A 120 6.46 -1.44 9.80
CA SER A 120 6.95 -2.75 10.23
C SER A 120 5.81 -3.73 10.48
N GLY A 121 6.03 -5.02 10.18
CA GLY A 121 5.17 -6.13 10.61
C GLY A 121 3.66 -5.91 10.47
N LEU A 122 2.94 -5.90 11.61
CA LEU A 122 1.48 -5.76 11.66
C LEU A 122 0.99 -4.32 11.43
N ASP A 123 1.84 -3.31 11.62
CA ASP A 123 1.47 -1.92 11.40
C ASP A 123 1.22 -1.64 9.91
N LYS A 124 1.79 -2.46 9.01
CA LYS A 124 1.47 -2.46 7.56
C LYS A 124 -0.01 -2.72 7.26
N LEU A 125 -0.73 -3.41 8.15
CA LEU A 125 -2.12 -3.83 7.96
C LEU A 125 -3.09 -3.15 8.94
N ARG A 126 -2.59 -2.27 9.81
CA ARG A 126 -3.44 -1.49 10.70
C ARG A 126 -4.19 -0.43 9.91
N VAL A 127 -5.44 -0.23 10.31
CA VAL A 127 -6.36 0.78 9.78
C VAL A 127 -6.21 2.04 10.61
#